data_AF-A0A1N6IFA0-F1
#
_entry.id   AF-A0A1N6IFA0-F1
#
_cell.length_a   1.000
_cell.length_b   1.000
_cell.length_c   1.000
_cell.angle_alpha   90.00
_cell.angle_beta   90.00
_cell.angle_gamma   90.00
#
_symmetry.space_group_name_H-M   'P 1'
#
loop_
_entity.id
_entity.type
_entity.pdbx_description
1 polymer ?
#
loop_
_entity_poly.entity_id
_entity_poly.type
_entity_poly.pdbx_seq_one_letter_code
_entity_poly.pdbx_strand_id
1 'polypeptide(L)'
;MNILKKSFFSNAIAFATAAVLAVGSVSQAQAKNTDSEDIRIVKVDDSNFEKEILHSKTPVILEISSTSCPPCLVMIPTLIGIAKNYRDIKVASVGIDEPGIDKIKNTLPIQAFPTFFLIKNGQIVNRLVGVVKEEQLLQALDYTPKAVKQQAKKPAKKTGKDRNLVCKVNGQFHGLKNLVTISFVFGDTEIKNVDIVTDVFVPPEMYDKREEMMAHIQASGKGEVTPTMAGFQMHIDNDCRFMKAMDMKRTSTYGEMRAGLELQGFKCE
;
A
#
# COMPACT_ATOMS: atom_id res chain seq x y z
N MET A 1 -12.25 -59.63 43.45
CA MET A 1 -12.72 -60.95 43.01
C MET A 1 -12.42 -61.07 41.52
N ASN A 2 -11.50 -61.99 41.17
CA ASN A 2 -11.10 -62.50 39.85
C ASN A 2 -10.58 -61.51 38.77
N ILE A 3 -9.28 -61.47 38.41
CA ILE A 3 -8.44 -62.44 37.63
C ILE A 3 -8.84 -62.34 36.12
N LEU A 4 -8.01 -61.97 35.12
CA LEU A 4 -6.70 -62.45 34.62
C LEU A 4 -5.95 -61.29 33.89
N LYS A 5 -4.65 -61.01 34.12
CA LYS A 5 -3.40 -61.65 33.61
C LYS A 5 -3.23 -61.61 32.07
N LYS A 6 -2.33 -60.72 31.59
CA LYS A 6 -0.92 -60.94 31.13
C LYS A 6 -0.86 -61.46 29.67
N SER A 7 -0.38 -60.67 28.70
CA SER A 7 1.03 -60.36 28.39
C SER A 7 1.85 -61.60 28.03
N PHE A 8 2.37 -61.69 26.79
CA PHE A 8 3.82 -61.67 26.47
C PHE A 8 4.21 -62.29 25.10
N PHE A 9 5.25 -61.70 24.48
CA PHE A 9 6.25 -62.23 23.50
C PHE A 9 5.77 -62.71 22.12
N SER A 10 6.54 -62.73 21.01
CA SER A 10 7.70 -62.04 20.42
C SER A 10 8.19 -62.94 19.26
N ASN A 11 8.67 -62.34 18.15
CA ASN A 11 9.50 -62.92 17.05
C ASN A 11 8.80 -63.90 16.08
N ALA A 12 9.10 -64.00 14.77
CA ALA A 12 10.09 -63.38 13.87
C ALA A 12 9.66 -63.49 12.37
N ILE A 13 10.12 -62.52 11.59
CA ILE A 13 10.57 -62.50 10.16
C ILE A 13 10.17 -63.64 9.20
N ALA A 14 9.54 -63.28 8.07
CA ALA A 14 9.86 -63.82 6.74
C ALA A 14 9.43 -62.85 5.61
N PHE A 15 10.35 -62.59 4.68
CA PHE A 15 10.21 -61.76 3.48
C PHE A 15 9.33 -62.42 2.41
N ALA A 16 8.47 -61.63 1.74
CA ALA A 16 8.11 -61.86 0.34
C ALA A 16 7.67 -60.55 -0.32
N THR A 17 8.33 -60.25 -1.43
CA THR A 17 8.20 -59.11 -2.33
C THR A 17 6.88 -59.11 -3.13
N ALA A 18 6.22 -57.96 -3.25
CA ALA A 18 5.50 -57.54 -4.45
C ALA A 18 5.30 -56.02 -4.41
N ALA A 19 5.65 -55.37 -5.51
CA ALA A 19 5.69 -53.93 -5.66
C ALA A 19 4.38 -53.35 -6.23
N VAL A 20 4.22 -52.03 -6.05
CA VAL A 20 3.35 -51.08 -6.78
C VAL A 20 1.86 -51.16 -6.38
N LEU A 21 1.25 -50.14 -5.77
CA LEU A 21 0.99 -48.80 -6.30
C LEU A 21 0.94 -47.74 -5.20
N ALA A 22 1.62 -46.63 -5.47
CA ALA A 22 1.55 -45.40 -4.69
C ALA A 22 0.16 -44.75 -4.77
N VAL A 23 -0.41 -44.45 -3.61
CA VAL A 23 -1.32 -43.29 -3.46
C VAL A 23 -0.86 -42.52 -2.23
N GLY A 24 0.34 -41.95 -2.34
CA GLY A 24 0.78 -40.91 -1.42
C GLY A 24 -0.14 -39.70 -1.62
N SER A 25 -0.89 -39.36 -0.59
CA SER A 25 -1.68 -38.13 -0.49
C SER A 25 -0.75 -36.93 -0.60
N VAL A 26 -0.55 -36.44 -1.82
CA VAL A 26 0.07 -35.14 -2.07
C VAL A 26 -0.92 -34.09 -1.59
N SER A 27 -0.71 -33.65 -0.35
CA SER A 27 -1.26 -32.38 0.14
C SER A 27 -0.79 -31.29 -0.82
N GLN A 28 -1.70 -30.79 -1.65
CA GLN A 28 -1.50 -29.59 -2.44
C GLN A 28 -1.48 -28.40 -1.47
N ALA A 29 -0.33 -28.19 -0.82
CA ALA A 29 0.02 -26.88 -0.33
C ALA A 29 0.28 -26.00 -1.55
N GLN A 30 -0.75 -25.29 -2.00
CA GLN A 30 -0.61 -24.19 -2.95
C GLN A 30 0.39 -23.18 -2.37
N ALA A 31 1.63 -23.23 -2.87
CA ALA A 31 2.60 -22.18 -2.66
C ALA A 31 2.04 -20.90 -3.30
N LYS A 32 1.51 -20.00 -2.47
CA LYS A 32 1.14 -18.65 -2.86
C LYS A 32 2.39 -17.96 -3.44
N ASN A 33 2.36 -17.72 -4.74
CA ASN A 33 3.31 -16.87 -5.44
C ASN A 33 3.23 -15.47 -4.81
N THR A 34 4.20 -15.14 -3.97
CA THR A 34 4.30 -13.84 -3.28
C THR A 34 5.37 -13.03 -4.00
N ASP A 35 5.17 -12.82 -5.30
CA ASP A 35 5.98 -11.91 -6.10
C ASP A 35 5.51 -10.49 -5.79
N SER A 36 6.31 -9.70 -5.06
CA SER A 36 6.41 -8.21 -5.05
C SER A 36 5.19 -7.28 -5.21
N GLU A 37 3.96 -7.78 -5.21
CA GLU A 37 2.75 -7.09 -5.69
C GLU A 37 1.75 -6.83 -4.58
N ASP A 38 1.69 -7.70 -3.59
CA ASP A 38 0.87 -7.50 -2.40
C ASP A 38 1.66 -6.66 -1.39
N ILE A 39 1.86 -5.37 -1.66
CA ILE A 39 2.38 -4.42 -0.66
C ILE A 39 1.17 -3.87 0.07
N ARG A 40 1.00 -4.29 1.32
CA ARG A 40 -0.19 -3.95 2.10
C ARG A 40 0.17 -2.97 3.20
N ILE A 41 -0.35 -1.76 3.07
CA ILE A 41 -0.37 -0.76 4.13
C ILE A 41 -1.83 -0.61 4.57
N VAL A 42 -2.10 -0.87 5.84
CA VAL A 42 -3.46 -0.91 6.36
C VAL A 42 -3.93 0.50 6.69
N LYS A 43 -4.98 0.97 6.00
CA LYS A 43 -5.70 2.16 6.44
C LYS A 43 -6.47 1.87 7.72
N VAL A 44 -6.30 2.74 8.70
CA VAL A 44 -6.90 2.59 10.02
C VAL A 44 -7.84 3.74 10.32
N ASP A 45 -9.02 3.38 10.82
CA ASP A 45 -10.06 4.28 11.29
C ASP A 45 -10.62 3.78 12.63
N ASP A 46 -11.55 4.51 13.23
CA ASP A 46 -12.13 4.14 14.52
C ASP A 46 -12.81 2.76 14.50
N SER A 47 -13.30 2.31 13.34
CA SER A 47 -14.02 1.04 13.19
C SER A 47 -13.10 -0.17 13.24
N ASN A 48 -11.83 -0.01 12.84
CA ASN A 48 -10.87 -1.10 12.74
C ASN A 48 -9.66 -0.97 13.68
N PHE A 49 -9.48 0.19 14.35
CA PHE A 49 -8.32 0.48 15.20
C PHE A 49 -8.01 -0.62 16.22
N GLU A 50 -9.01 -1.09 16.97
CA GLU A 50 -8.78 -2.11 17.99
C GLU A 50 -8.26 -3.42 17.39
N LYS A 51 -8.87 -3.85 16.28
CA LYS A 51 -8.51 -5.08 15.60
C LYS A 51 -7.12 -4.98 14.96
N GLU A 52 -6.86 -3.89 14.24
CA GLU A 52 -5.66 -3.77 13.42
C GLU A 52 -4.44 -3.35 14.22
N ILE A 53 -4.63 -2.60 15.31
CA ILE A 53 -3.56 -2.03 16.13
C ILE A 53 -3.44 -2.75 17.47
N LEU A 54 -4.48 -2.68 18.31
CA LEU A 54 -4.41 -3.17 19.70
C LEU A 54 -4.34 -4.70 19.77
N HIS A 55 -5.07 -5.40 18.90
CA HIS A 55 -5.12 -6.87 18.84
C HIS A 55 -4.20 -7.45 17.76
N SER A 56 -3.26 -6.64 17.25
CA SER A 56 -2.29 -7.11 16.25
C SER A 56 -1.37 -8.18 16.85
N LYS A 57 -1.25 -9.32 16.15
CA LYS A 57 -0.32 -10.39 16.51
C LYS A 57 1.12 -10.12 16.08
N THR A 58 1.31 -9.15 15.19
CA THR A 58 2.61 -8.71 14.69
C THR A 58 2.91 -7.30 15.21
N PRO A 59 4.19 -6.94 15.40
CA PRO A 59 4.58 -5.55 15.65
C PRO A 59 3.99 -4.61 14.59
N VAL A 60 3.60 -3.41 15.00
CA VAL A 60 2.95 -2.42 14.14
C VAL A 60 3.76 -1.13 14.12
N ILE A 61 3.96 -0.60 12.92
CA ILE A 61 4.37 0.78 12.69
C ILE A 61 3.11 1.52 12.23
N LEU A 62 2.59 2.38 13.09
CA LEU A 62 1.41 3.21 12.81
C LEU A 62 1.85 4.63 12.51
N GLU A 63 1.66 5.07 11.26
CA GLU A 63 1.81 6.46 10.85
C GLU A 63 0.51 7.24 11.14
N ILE A 64 0.66 8.43 11.72
CA ILE A 64 -0.38 9.46 11.72
C ILE A 64 0.04 10.53 10.71
N SER A 65 -0.77 10.71 9.68
CA SER A 65 -0.50 11.59 8.54
C SER A 65 -1.60 12.62 8.34
N SER A 66 -1.34 13.58 7.45
CA SER A 66 -2.32 14.54 6.93
C SER A 66 -2.14 14.64 5.42
N THR A 67 -3.24 14.84 4.70
CA THR A 67 -3.27 15.01 3.24
C THR A 67 -2.57 16.30 2.78
N SER A 68 -2.46 17.29 3.68
CA SER A 68 -1.80 18.57 3.43
C SER A 68 -0.46 18.71 4.17
N CYS A 69 0.31 17.62 4.20
CA CYS A 69 1.58 17.54 4.92
C CYS A 69 2.72 17.13 3.96
N PRO A 70 3.50 18.08 3.42
CA PRO A 70 4.62 17.75 2.54
C PRO A 70 5.65 16.79 3.18
N PRO A 71 6.01 16.90 4.48
CA PRO A 71 6.89 15.92 5.13
C PRO A 71 6.31 14.50 5.18
N CYS A 72 4.99 14.34 5.20
CA CYS A 72 4.33 13.04 5.19
C CYS A 72 4.51 12.35 3.82
N LEU A 73 4.51 13.12 2.72
CA LEU A 73 4.77 12.60 1.37
C LEU A 73 6.15 11.95 1.26
N VAL A 74 7.15 12.54 1.92
CA VAL A 74 8.53 12.02 1.92
C VAL A 74 8.64 10.66 2.61
N MET A 75 7.72 10.33 3.51
CA MET A 75 7.74 9.07 4.26
C MET A 75 7.11 7.89 3.50
N ILE A 76 6.30 8.14 2.47
CA ILE A 76 5.61 7.10 1.70
C ILE A 76 6.58 6.01 1.17
N PRO A 77 7.71 6.34 0.52
CA PRO A 77 8.63 5.31 0.01
C PRO A 77 9.23 4.46 1.13
N THR A 78 9.49 5.06 2.30
CA THR A 78 9.98 4.35 3.48
C THR A 78 8.95 3.34 3.98
N LEU A 79 7.69 3.73 4.10
CA LEU A 79 6.61 2.84 4.55
C LEU A 79 6.34 1.70 3.56
N ILE A 80 6.36 1.99 2.25
CA ILE A 80 6.29 0.98 1.20
C ILE A 80 7.46 0.02 1.28
N GLY A 81 8.69 0.53 1.45
CA GLY A 81 9.90 -0.26 1.61
C GLY A 81 9.80 -1.23 2.78
N ILE A 82 9.33 -0.75 3.94
CA ILE A 82 9.13 -1.57 5.13
C ILE A 82 8.05 -2.64 4.87
N ALA A 83 6.88 -2.26 4.36
CA ALA A 83 5.77 -3.18 4.09
C ALA A 83 6.15 -4.28 3.06
N LYS A 84 7.06 -3.95 2.15
CA LYS A 84 7.62 -4.86 1.16
C LYS A 84 8.65 -5.81 1.75
N ASN A 85 9.60 -5.28 2.52
CA ASN A 85 10.80 -6.00 2.96
C ASN A 85 10.58 -6.79 4.26
N TYR A 86 9.71 -6.32 5.17
CA TYR A 86 9.48 -6.93 6.48
C TYR A 86 8.03 -7.39 6.62
N ARG A 87 7.75 -8.59 6.09
CA ARG A 87 6.40 -9.19 6.08
C ARG A 87 5.86 -9.53 7.47
N ASP A 88 6.73 -9.61 8.48
CA ASP A 88 6.37 -9.83 9.89
C ASP A 88 6.15 -8.52 10.67
N ILE A 89 6.23 -7.36 10.01
CA ILE A 89 5.82 -6.06 10.54
C ILE A 89 4.55 -5.61 9.82
N LYS A 90 3.55 -5.18 10.59
CA LYS A 90 2.38 -4.51 10.03
C LYS A 90 2.68 -3.03 9.87
N VAL A 91 2.49 -2.50 8.68
CA VAL A 91 2.50 -1.05 8.44
C VAL A 91 1.06 -0.57 8.33
N ALA A 92 0.72 0.44 9.11
CA ALA A 92 -0.61 1.04 9.14
C ALA A 92 -0.50 2.57 9.07
N SER A 93 -1.53 3.22 8.51
CA SER A 93 -1.60 4.68 8.43
C SER A 93 -3.01 5.17 8.78
N VAL A 94 -3.07 6.28 9.51
CA VAL A 94 -4.29 7.02 9.86
C VAL A 94 -4.15 8.42 9.30
N GLY A 95 -5.05 8.80 8.40
CA GLY A 95 -5.18 10.17 7.93
C GLY A 95 -6.01 10.99 8.89
N ILE A 96 -5.43 12.04 9.49
CA ILE A 96 -6.11 12.89 10.49
C ILE A 96 -7.24 13.75 9.90
N ASP A 97 -7.24 13.91 8.58
CA ASP A 97 -8.23 14.66 7.81
C ASP A 97 -9.36 13.75 7.28
N GLU A 98 -9.23 12.43 7.46
CA GLU A 98 -10.25 11.46 7.04
C GLU A 98 -11.41 11.41 8.06
N PRO A 99 -12.64 11.05 7.65
CA PRO A 99 -13.76 10.88 8.57
C PRO A 99 -13.60 9.64 9.46
N GLY A 100 -14.22 9.64 10.64
CA GLY A 100 -14.31 8.46 11.51
C GLY A 100 -13.02 8.12 12.25
N ILE A 101 -12.30 9.13 12.73
CA ILE A 101 -11.00 9.00 13.42
C ILE A 101 -10.96 9.75 14.77
N ASP A 102 -12.13 10.10 15.31
CA ASP A 102 -12.29 10.88 16.53
C ASP A 102 -11.82 10.11 17.78
N LYS A 103 -12.10 8.80 17.84
CA LYS A 103 -11.60 7.95 18.93
C LYS A 103 -10.09 7.86 18.88
N ILE A 104 -9.49 7.67 17.71
CA ILE A 104 -8.03 7.64 17.54
C ILE A 104 -7.40 8.97 17.98
N LYS A 105 -7.95 10.10 17.54
CA LYS A 105 -7.51 11.47 17.93
C LYS A 105 -7.47 11.66 19.44
N ASN A 106 -8.48 11.16 20.14
CA ASN A 106 -8.58 11.29 21.60
C ASN A 106 -7.70 10.30 22.35
N THR A 107 -7.36 9.16 21.72
CA THR A 107 -6.58 8.09 22.35
C THR A 107 -5.07 8.29 22.22
N LEU A 108 -4.62 8.79 21.06
CA LEU A 108 -3.21 8.94 20.75
C LEU A 108 -2.75 10.39 20.99
N PRO A 109 -1.60 10.62 21.67
CA PRO A 109 -1.06 11.95 21.88
C PRO A 109 -0.39 12.48 20.60
N ILE A 110 -1.21 12.96 19.66
CA ILE A 110 -0.80 13.48 18.36
C ILE A 110 -0.46 14.97 18.52
N GLN A 111 0.79 15.33 18.22
CA GLN A 111 1.31 16.71 18.39
C GLN A 111 1.80 17.34 17.09
N ALA A 112 2.28 16.53 16.15
CA ALA A 112 2.80 16.96 14.85
C ALA A 112 2.68 15.84 13.82
N PHE A 113 2.88 16.16 12.55
CA PHE A 113 2.83 15.19 11.44
C PHE A 113 4.14 15.20 10.63
N PRO A 114 4.60 14.03 10.15
CA PRO A 114 4.11 12.70 10.52
C PRO A 114 4.51 12.34 11.96
N THR A 115 3.66 11.56 12.64
CA THR A 115 4.02 10.90 13.92
C THR A 115 3.93 9.39 13.73
N PHE A 116 4.92 8.66 14.23
CA PHE A 116 4.96 7.21 14.20
C PHE A 116 4.80 6.65 15.59
N PHE A 117 3.79 5.80 15.79
CA PHE A 117 3.63 4.99 16.98
C PHE A 117 4.12 3.57 16.70
N LEU A 118 5.12 3.13 17.47
CA LEU A 118 5.71 1.80 17.37
C LEU A 118 5.02 0.94 18.43
N ILE A 119 4.36 -0.13 17.99
CA ILE A 119 3.43 -0.89 18.84
C ILE A 119 3.81 -2.36 18.83
N LYS A 120 3.90 -2.96 20.02
CA LYS A 120 4.10 -4.40 20.22
C LYS A 120 3.12 -4.89 21.28
N ASN A 121 2.48 -6.03 21.02
CA ASN A 121 1.52 -6.65 21.96
C ASN A 121 0.43 -5.66 22.43
N GLY A 122 -0.05 -4.80 21.52
CA GLY A 122 -1.07 -3.78 21.82
C GLY A 122 -0.58 -2.58 22.63
N GLN A 123 0.71 -2.48 22.95
CA GLN A 123 1.29 -1.37 23.72
C GLN A 123 2.22 -0.54 22.85
N ILE A 124 2.17 0.80 23.03
CA ILE A 124 3.11 1.73 22.42
C ILE A 124 4.46 1.55 23.10
N VAL A 125 5.45 1.03 22.37
CA VAL A 125 6.82 0.84 22.87
C VAL A 125 7.70 2.05 22.57
N ASN A 126 7.38 2.83 21.53
CA ASN A 126 8.12 4.02 21.18
C ASN A 126 7.28 4.98 20.32
N ARG A 127 7.73 6.23 20.21
CA ARG A 127 7.12 7.27 19.37
C ARG A 127 8.21 8.10 18.69
N LEU A 128 8.10 8.25 17.38
CA LEU A 128 8.95 9.14 16.58
C LEU A 128 8.12 10.22 15.92
N VAL A 129 8.69 11.41 15.70
CA VAL A 129 8.01 12.56 15.09
C VAL A 129 8.88 13.13 13.99
N GLY A 130 8.26 13.49 12.87
CA GLY A 130 8.93 14.06 11.70
C GLY A 130 9.48 13.02 10.74
N VAL A 131 10.30 13.48 9.79
CA VAL A 131 10.92 12.62 8.78
C VAL A 131 12.00 11.78 9.44
N VAL A 132 11.90 10.46 9.32
CA VAL A 132 12.82 9.48 9.91
C VAL A 132 13.23 8.44 8.88
N LYS A 133 14.40 7.84 9.08
CA LYS A 133 14.90 6.77 8.21
C LYS A 133 14.28 5.42 8.58
N GLU A 134 14.29 4.49 7.63
CA GLU A 134 13.81 3.10 7.83
C GLU A 134 14.45 2.47 9.07
N GLU A 135 15.78 2.61 9.22
CA GLU A 135 16.53 2.00 10.32
C GLU A 135 16.08 2.53 11.68
N GLN A 136 15.71 3.81 11.75
CA GLN A 136 15.23 4.44 12.98
C GLN A 136 13.86 3.88 13.39
N LEU A 137 12.96 3.64 12.42
CA LEU A 137 11.66 3.02 12.69
C LEU A 137 11.83 1.57 13.18
N LEU A 138 12.69 0.80 12.53
CA LEU A 138 12.97 -0.59 12.93
C LEU A 138 13.64 -0.66 14.30
N GLN A 139 14.60 0.22 14.57
CA GLN A 139 15.26 0.31 15.87
C GLN A 139 14.29 0.75 16.97
N ALA A 140 13.43 1.75 16.71
CA ALA A 140 12.43 2.20 17.67
C ALA A 140 11.35 1.15 17.94
N LEU A 141 11.07 0.29 16.96
CA LEU A 141 10.24 -0.89 17.13
C LEU A 141 10.96 -2.01 17.90
N ASP A 142 12.26 -1.86 18.21
CA ASP A 142 13.12 -2.93 18.75
C ASP A 142 13.03 -4.19 17.87
N TYR A 143 13.05 -3.98 16.56
CA TYR A 143 13.01 -5.05 15.58
C TYR A 143 14.43 -5.37 15.14
N THR A 144 14.85 -6.62 15.37
CA THR A 144 16.10 -7.13 14.79
C THR A 144 15.78 -7.72 13.43
N PRO A 145 16.30 -7.15 12.32
CA PRO A 145 16.13 -7.75 11.00
C PRO A 145 16.66 -9.18 11.03
N LYS A 146 15.77 -10.15 10.85
CA LYS A 146 16.20 -11.50 10.47
C LYS A 146 16.94 -11.32 9.15
N ALA A 147 18.12 -11.94 9.01
CA ALA A 147 18.97 -11.80 7.83
C ALA A 147 18.09 -11.76 6.58
N VAL A 148 17.92 -10.54 6.04
CA VAL A 148 17.11 -10.34 4.86
C VAL A 148 17.91 -11.09 3.82
N LYS A 149 17.41 -12.24 3.38
CA LYS A 149 17.82 -12.74 2.07
C LYS A 149 17.46 -11.58 1.18
N GLN A 150 18.45 -10.75 0.83
CA GLN A 150 18.32 -9.80 -0.25
C GLN A 150 17.82 -10.68 -1.38
N GLN A 151 16.52 -10.66 -1.60
CA GLN A 151 15.95 -11.33 -2.74
C GLN A 151 16.48 -10.46 -3.86
N ALA A 152 17.64 -10.85 -4.40
CA ALA A 152 18.17 -10.33 -5.63
C ALA A 152 16.96 -10.27 -6.55
N LYS A 153 16.58 -9.04 -6.92
CA LYS A 153 15.35 -8.67 -7.64
C LYS A 153 15.06 -9.82 -8.61
N LYS A 154 14.20 -10.77 -8.23
CA LYS A 154 14.01 -11.96 -9.06
C LYS A 154 13.38 -11.38 -10.32
N PRO A 155 14.00 -11.54 -11.50
CA PRO A 155 13.52 -10.84 -12.69
C PRO A 155 12.03 -11.14 -12.81
N ALA A 156 11.22 -10.08 -12.86
CA ALA A 156 9.78 -10.21 -12.96
C ALA A 156 9.50 -11.23 -14.05
N LYS A 157 8.74 -12.28 -13.71
CA LYS A 157 8.42 -13.34 -14.65
C LYS A 157 7.76 -12.66 -15.84
N LYS A 158 8.40 -12.68 -17.02
CA LYS A 158 7.85 -12.04 -18.23
C LYS A 158 6.53 -12.69 -18.55
N THR A 159 5.44 -11.98 -18.25
CA THR A 159 4.08 -12.47 -18.51
C THR A 159 3.64 -12.10 -19.92
N GLY A 160 4.33 -11.14 -20.55
CA GLY A 160 3.99 -10.62 -21.87
C GLY A 160 2.66 -9.86 -21.90
N LYS A 161 2.03 -9.66 -20.75
CA LYS A 161 0.72 -9.03 -20.61
C LYS A 161 0.86 -7.74 -19.82
N ASP A 162 0.45 -6.64 -20.45
CA ASP A 162 0.42 -5.34 -19.80
C ASP A 162 -0.64 -5.33 -18.70
N ARG A 163 -0.34 -4.62 -17.62
CA ARG A 163 -1.23 -4.49 -16.47
C ARG A 163 -1.59 -3.04 -16.27
N ASN A 164 -2.88 -2.79 -16.05
CA ASN A 164 -3.39 -1.46 -15.85
C ASN A 164 -3.68 -1.25 -14.36
N LEU A 165 -3.29 -0.10 -13.84
CA LEU A 165 -3.69 0.39 -12.52
C LEU A 165 -4.42 1.70 -12.74
N VAL A 166 -5.66 1.80 -12.30
CA VAL A 166 -6.42 3.05 -12.36
C VAL A 166 -6.75 3.49 -10.95
N CYS A 167 -6.24 4.65 -10.56
CA CYS A 167 -6.40 5.22 -9.22
C CYS A 167 -7.20 6.51 -9.30
N LYS A 168 -8.24 6.65 -8.47
CA LYS A 168 -9.14 7.81 -8.47
C LYS A 168 -9.24 8.46 -7.10
N VAL A 169 -9.26 9.78 -7.03
CA VAL A 169 -9.52 10.52 -5.79
C VAL A 169 -10.35 11.77 -6.07
N ASN A 170 -11.30 12.05 -5.18
CA ASN A 170 -12.04 13.31 -5.21
C ASN A 170 -11.20 14.40 -4.54
N GLY A 171 -11.20 15.61 -5.10
CA GLY A 171 -10.47 16.73 -4.53
C GLY A 171 -11.19 18.05 -4.72
N GLN A 172 -10.40 19.12 -4.62
CA GLN A 172 -10.84 20.46 -5.00
C GLN A 172 -9.80 21.15 -5.88
N PHE A 173 -10.28 21.88 -6.88
CA PHE A 173 -9.48 22.74 -7.75
C PHE A 173 -10.07 24.16 -7.70
N HIS A 174 -9.35 25.10 -7.06
CA HIS A 174 -9.83 26.48 -6.90
C HIS A 174 -11.24 26.58 -6.29
N GLY A 175 -11.55 25.71 -5.33
CA GLY A 175 -12.87 25.62 -4.67
C GLY A 175 -13.93 24.84 -5.47
N LEU A 176 -13.64 24.45 -6.71
CA LEU A 176 -14.49 23.56 -7.48
C LEU A 176 -14.21 22.12 -7.11
N LYS A 177 -15.26 21.28 -7.10
CA LYS A 177 -15.06 19.83 -6.97
C LYS A 177 -14.29 19.33 -8.19
N ASN A 178 -13.35 18.43 -7.99
CA ASN A 178 -12.71 17.71 -9.08
C ASN A 178 -12.57 16.22 -8.77
N LEU A 179 -12.37 15.44 -9.82
CA LEU A 179 -11.99 14.03 -9.75
C LEU A 179 -10.64 13.89 -10.46
N VAL A 180 -9.63 13.43 -9.72
CA VAL A 180 -8.31 13.11 -10.28
C VAL A 180 -8.26 11.62 -10.55
N THR A 181 -7.96 11.25 -11.79
CA THR A 181 -7.74 9.87 -12.25
C THR A 181 -6.30 9.73 -12.71
N ILE A 182 -5.57 8.78 -12.15
CA ILE A 182 -4.22 8.43 -12.57
C ILE A 182 -4.26 6.99 -13.09
N SER A 183 -3.83 6.80 -14.33
CA SER A 183 -3.79 5.50 -14.99
C SER A 183 -2.34 5.13 -15.32
N PHE A 184 -1.93 3.92 -14.97
CA PHE A 184 -0.62 3.37 -15.30
C PHE A 184 -0.76 2.15 -16.19
N VAL A 185 0.14 2.02 -17.16
CA VAL A 185 0.34 0.79 -17.93
C VAL A 185 1.70 0.22 -17.55
N PHE A 186 1.71 -0.91 -16.84
CA PHE A 186 2.92 -1.61 -16.44
C PHE A 186 3.27 -2.68 -17.46
N GLY A 187 4.48 -2.59 -18.01
CA GLY A 187 5.13 -3.68 -18.72
C GLY A 187 5.89 -4.61 -17.76
N ASP A 188 6.64 -5.57 -18.32
CA ASP A 188 7.37 -6.55 -17.52
C ASP A 188 8.53 -5.94 -16.69
N THR A 189 9.10 -4.80 -17.13
CA THR A 189 10.32 -4.23 -16.51
C THR A 189 10.18 -2.77 -16.11
N GLU A 190 9.21 -2.06 -16.70
CA GLU A 190 8.98 -0.64 -16.47
C GLU A 190 7.52 -0.26 -16.72
N ILE A 191 7.16 0.91 -16.23
CA ILE A 191 5.92 1.61 -16.55
C ILE A 191 6.04 2.15 -17.98
N LYS A 192 5.18 1.64 -18.86
CA LYS A 192 5.11 2.03 -20.27
C LYS A 192 4.40 3.37 -20.47
N ASN A 193 3.36 3.62 -19.67
CA ASN A 193 2.54 4.82 -19.80
C ASN A 193 1.99 5.26 -18.44
N VAL A 194 1.89 6.57 -18.24
CA VAL A 194 1.17 7.22 -17.15
C VAL A 194 0.29 8.31 -17.74
N ASP A 195 -0.98 8.27 -17.39
CA ASP A 195 -1.95 9.29 -17.78
C ASP A 195 -2.58 9.88 -16.53
N ILE A 196 -2.61 11.21 -16.43
CA ILE A 196 -3.19 11.93 -15.30
C ILE A 196 -4.26 12.84 -15.84
N VAL A 197 -5.51 12.52 -15.51
CA VAL A 197 -6.69 13.25 -15.92
C VAL A 197 -7.33 13.89 -14.71
N THR A 198 -7.62 15.18 -14.79
CA THR A 198 -8.37 15.89 -13.75
C THR A 198 -9.66 16.45 -14.33
N ASP A 199 -10.79 15.88 -13.93
CA ASP A 199 -12.12 16.37 -14.27
C ASP A 199 -12.52 17.44 -13.26
N VAL A 200 -12.65 18.69 -13.69
CA VAL A 200 -13.11 19.80 -12.85
C VAL A 200 -14.58 20.07 -13.14
N PHE A 201 -15.40 19.99 -12.10
CA PHE A 201 -16.84 20.22 -12.19
C PHE A 201 -17.15 21.70 -11.98
N VAL A 202 -17.70 22.35 -13.00
CA VAL A 202 -18.10 23.76 -12.96
C VAL A 202 -19.63 23.80 -12.79
N PRO A 203 -20.16 24.44 -11.75
CA PRO A 203 -21.59 24.70 -11.64
C PRO A 203 -22.12 25.60 -12.78
N PRO A 204 -23.39 25.45 -13.22
CA PRO A 204 -23.97 26.23 -14.31
C PRO A 204 -23.84 27.74 -14.15
N GLU A 205 -23.93 28.25 -12.92
CA GLU A 205 -23.76 29.67 -12.57
C GLU A 205 -22.35 30.23 -12.83
N MET A 206 -21.37 29.37 -13.11
CA MET A 206 -19.98 29.76 -13.40
C MET A 206 -19.51 29.34 -14.80
N TYR A 207 -20.42 28.95 -15.70
CA TYR A 207 -20.06 28.58 -17.06
C TYR A 207 -19.39 29.70 -17.85
N ASP A 208 -19.77 30.96 -17.62
CA ASP A 208 -19.11 32.11 -18.26
C ASP A 208 -17.62 32.22 -17.89
N LYS A 209 -17.25 31.77 -16.69
CA LYS A 209 -15.86 31.78 -16.19
C LYS A 209 -15.08 30.53 -16.62
N ARG A 210 -15.75 29.49 -17.10
CA ARG A 210 -15.11 28.23 -17.50
C ARG A 210 -14.06 28.46 -18.58
N GLU A 211 -14.42 29.19 -19.63
CA GLU A 211 -13.53 29.43 -20.77
C GLU A 211 -12.30 30.25 -20.36
N GLU A 212 -12.47 31.24 -19.47
CA GLU A 212 -11.35 32.00 -18.91
C GLU A 212 -10.40 31.13 -18.11
N MET A 213 -10.94 30.23 -17.26
CA MET A 213 -10.13 29.28 -16.49
C MET A 213 -9.35 28.34 -17.42
N MET A 214 -10.01 27.78 -18.44
CA MET A 214 -9.36 26.90 -19.41
C MET A 214 -8.26 27.63 -20.18
N ALA A 215 -8.53 28.85 -20.64
CA ALA A 215 -7.55 29.68 -21.34
C ALA A 215 -6.32 29.97 -20.48
N HIS A 216 -6.51 30.26 -19.18
CA HIS A 216 -5.42 30.49 -18.26
C HIS A 216 -4.54 29.25 -18.06
N ILE A 217 -5.16 28.07 -17.94
CA ILE A 217 -4.42 26.81 -17.79
C ILE A 217 -3.67 26.49 -19.08
N GLN A 218 -4.30 26.64 -20.24
CA GLN A 218 -3.64 26.44 -21.54
C GLN A 218 -2.43 27.36 -21.70
N ALA A 219 -2.57 28.63 -21.32
CA ALA A 219 -1.47 29.61 -21.34
C ALA A 219 -0.32 29.25 -20.38
N SER A 220 -0.59 28.48 -19.33
CA SER A 220 0.45 28.02 -18.40
C SER A 220 1.36 26.93 -18.97
N GLY A 221 0.93 26.26 -20.05
CA GLY A 221 1.67 25.16 -20.68
C GLY A 221 1.83 23.92 -19.79
N LYS A 222 1.01 23.76 -18.75
CA LYS A 222 1.11 22.67 -17.76
C LYS A 222 0.29 21.41 -18.10
N GLY A 223 -0.38 21.39 -19.25
CA GLY A 223 -1.22 20.30 -19.71
C GLY A 223 -2.16 20.74 -20.83
N GLU A 224 -2.88 19.78 -21.40
CA GLU A 224 -3.97 20.05 -22.36
C GLU A 224 -5.28 20.20 -21.60
N VAL A 225 -6.14 21.12 -22.05
CA VAL A 225 -7.45 21.35 -21.41
C VAL A 225 -8.56 21.27 -22.44
N THR A 226 -9.59 20.48 -22.14
CA THR A 226 -10.74 20.28 -23.02
C THR A 226 -12.05 20.52 -22.26
N PRO A 227 -13.07 21.10 -22.90
CA PRO A 227 -14.36 21.33 -22.25
C PRO A 227 -15.11 20.00 -22.12
N THR A 228 -15.91 19.85 -21.06
CA THR A 228 -16.81 18.72 -20.84
C THR A 228 -18.23 19.20 -20.58
N MET A 229 -19.20 18.28 -20.58
CA MET A 229 -20.61 18.63 -20.30
C MET A 229 -20.80 19.28 -18.92
N ALA A 230 -20.00 18.91 -17.93
CA ALA A 230 -20.14 19.33 -16.54
C ALA A 230 -19.03 20.30 -16.08
N GLY A 231 -18.17 20.76 -16.99
CA GLY A 231 -17.02 21.59 -16.67
C GLY A 231 -15.92 21.44 -17.70
N PHE A 232 -14.72 21.06 -17.28
CA PHE A 232 -13.58 20.84 -18.16
C PHE A 232 -12.67 19.75 -17.62
N GLN A 233 -11.84 19.20 -18.50
CA GLN A 233 -10.91 18.13 -18.21
C GLN A 233 -9.49 18.61 -18.52
N MET A 234 -8.58 18.35 -17.60
CA MET A 234 -7.16 18.63 -17.76
C MET A 234 -6.41 17.32 -17.94
N HIS A 235 -5.56 17.26 -18.95
CA HIS A 235 -4.67 16.14 -19.23
C HIS A 235 -3.24 16.56 -18.99
N ILE A 236 -2.53 15.79 -18.17
CA ILE A 236 -1.13 16.02 -17.86
C ILE A 236 -0.34 14.83 -18.39
N ASP A 237 0.35 15.04 -19.52
CA ASP A 237 1.11 14.00 -20.21
C ASP A 237 2.32 13.47 -19.42
N ASN A 238 2.79 12.29 -19.86
CA ASN A 238 3.91 11.50 -19.34
C ASN A 238 5.18 12.26 -18.93
N ASP A 239 5.45 13.42 -19.52
CA ASP A 239 6.70 14.18 -19.32
C ASP A 239 6.56 15.33 -18.30
N CYS A 240 5.43 15.36 -17.57
CA CYS A 240 5.10 16.46 -16.68
C CYS A 240 6.08 16.61 -15.50
N ARG A 241 6.14 17.84 -14.99
CA ARG A 241 6.95 18.16 -13.81
C ARG A 241 6.57 17.33 -12.59
N PHE A 242 5.32 16.86 -12.49
CA PHE A 242 4.86 16.01 -11.39
C PHE A 242 5.59 14.66 -11.38
N MET A 243 5.67 13.97 -12.53
CA MET A 243 6.40 12.69 -12.64
C MET A 243 7.90 12.86 -12.35
N LYS A 244 8.50 13.98 -12.78
CA LYS A 244 9.90 14.32 -12.47
C LYS A 244 10.12 14.69 -11.00
N ALA A 245 9.15 15.36 -10.37
CA ALA A 245 9.24 15.83 -8.98
C ALA A 245 8.94 14.72 -7.96
N MET A 246 8.10 13.75 -8.31
CA MET A 246 7.78 12.61 -7.45
C MET A 246 8.88 11.55 -7.41
N ASP A 247 10.01 11.74 -8.13
CA ASP A 247 11.08 10.75 -8.36
C ASP A 247 10.49 9.35 -8.67
N MET A 248 9.35 9.33 -9.39
CA MET A 248 8.67 8.10 -9.73
C MET A 248 9.53 7.38 -10.75
N LYS A 249 10.38 6.49 -10.24
CA LYS A 249 11.23 5.65 -11.07
C LYS A 249 10.30 4.86 -11.95
N ARG A 250 10.50 4.92 -13.28
CA ARG A 250 9.78 4.06 -14.23
C ARG A 250 9.89 2.57 -13.88
N THR A 251 10.83 2.21 -13.02
CA THR A 251 11.06 0.86 -12.49
C THR A 251 10.22 0.48 -11.26
N SER A 252 9.38 1.37 -10.74
CA SER A 252 8.48 1.06 -9.61
C SER A 252 7.48 -0.01 -10.01
N THR A 253 7.14 -0.88 -9.07
CA THR A 253 6.23 -2.00 -9.33
C THR A 253 4.76 -1.56 -9.22
N TYR A 254 3.86 -2.37 -9.78
CA TYR A 254 2.41 -2.19 -9.62
C TYR A 254 2.01 -2.05 -8.15
N GLY A 255 2.52 -2.93 -7.28
CA GLY A 255 2.23 -2.92 -5.85
C GLY A 255 2.76 -1.67 -5.13
N GLU A 256 3.93 -1.17 -5.52
CA GLU A 256 4.51 0.05 -4.94
C GLU A 256 3.66 1.28 -5.28
N MET A 257 3.26 1.42 -6.55
CA MET A 257 2.43 2.53 -6.99
C MET A 257 1.04 2.49 -6.36
N ARG A 258 0.42 1.31 -6.33
CA ARG A 258 -0.88 1.11 -5.69
C ARG A 258 -0.82 1.51 -4.21
N ALA A 259 0.12 0.97 -3.45
CA ALA A 259 0.23 1.26 -2.02
C ALA A 259 0.49 2.76 -1.74
N GLY A 260 1.35 3.39 -2.54
CA GLY A 260 1.64 4.81 -2.42
C GLY A 260 0.43 5.70 -2.71
N LEU A 261 -0.32 5.41 -3.77
CA LEU A 261 -1.51 6.17 -4.12
C LEU A 261 -2.67 5.93 -3.15
N GLU A 262 -2.85 4.69 -2.68
CA GLU A 262 -3.87 4.39 -1.66
C GLU A 262 -3.59 5.13 -0.34
N LEU A 263 -2.32 5.25 0.07
CA LEU A 263 -1.93 6.09 1.21
C LEU A 263 -2.29 7.57 1.02
N GLN A 264 -2.37 8.04 -0.22
CA GLN A 264 -2.76 9.40 -0.57
C GLN A 264 -4.28 9.57 -0.74
N GLY A 265 -5.07 8.53 -0.41
CA GLY A 265 -6.53 8.60 -0.50
C GLY A 265 -7.10 8.18 -1.86
N PHE A 266 -6.25 7.76 -2.81
CA PHE A 266 -6.75 7.21 -4.06
C PHE A 266 -7.38 5.84 -3.83
N LYS A 267 -8.44 5.56 -4.58
CA LYS A 267 -9.01 4.22 -4.73
C LYS A 267 -8.49 3.63 -6.03
N CYS A 268 -7.79 2.51 -5.93
CA CYS A 268 -7.07 1.90 -7.04
C CYS A 268 -7.67 0.55 -7.43
N GLU A 269 -7.87 0.35 -8.73
CA GLU A 269 -8.42 -0.87 -9.37
C GLU A 269 -7.48 -1.42 -10.45
#